data_AF-A0A357BUZ2-F1
#
_entry.id   AF-A0A357BUZ2-F1
#
_cell.length_a   1.000
_cell.length_b   1.000
_cell.length_c   1.000
_cell.angle_alpha   90.00
_cell.angle_beta   90.00
_cell.angle_gamma   90.00
#
_symmetry.space_group_name_H-M   'P 1'
#
loop_
_entity.id
_entity.type
_entity.pdbx_description
1 polymer ?
#
loop_
_entity_poly.entity_id
_entity_poly.type
_entity_poly.pdbx_seq_one_letter_code
_entity_poly.pdbx_strand_id
1 'polypeptide(L)'
;MGKKQDDQSFLRTYHMEYLLADKSSMENIFAGRFRIDKPLNDRSGASAFLGVDIDTGDDVVIKVFPAANLSPSMRIRMEHEIQMINSSQTASVASILHRGEEKGLVYLIRPFIKGTPLNKRLESGPWK
;
A
#
# COMPACT_ATOMS: atom_id res chain seq x y z
N MET A 1 27.16 -10.97 -26.29
CA MET A 1 26.70 -9.68 -25.75
C MET A 1 25.23 -9.84 -25.37
N GLY A 2 24.97 -10.34 -24.16
CA GLY A 2 23.66 -10.83 -23.74
C GLY A 2 22.72 -9.70 -23.33
N LYS A 3 21.49 -9.73 -23.86
CA LYS A 3 20.39 -8.82 -23.51
C LYS A 3 20.03 -9.00 -22.04
N LYS A 4 20.20 -7.94 -21.23
CA LYS A 4 19.52 -7.78 -19.93
C LYS A 4 18.11 -7.27 -20.20
N GLN A 5 17.21 -8.19 -20.47
CA GLN A 5 15.78 -7.93 -20.54
C GLN A 5 15.10 -9.02 -19.73
N ASP A 6 14.16 -8.59 -18.88
CA ASP A 6 13.23 -9.40 -18.09
C ASP A 6 13.70 -9.88 -16.71
N ASP A 7 13.80 -8.94 -15.76
CA ASP A 7 13.88 -9.24 -14.32
C ASP A 7 12.75 -8.56 -13.49
N GLN A 8 11.88 -7.78 -14.14
CA GLN A 8 10.72 -7.15 -13.48
C GLN A 8 9.45 -8.03 -13.50
N SER A 9 9.44 -9.05 -14.35
CA SER A 9 8.34 -10.03 -14.46
C SER A 9 8.43 -11.10 -13.36
N PHE A 10 9.65 -11.42 -12.91
CA PHE A 10 9.90 -12.45 -11.89
C PHE A 10 9.49 -12.02 -10.47
N LEU A 11 9.55 -10.73 -10.14
CA LEU A 11 9.19 -10.22 -8.81
C LEU A 11 7.69 -9.94 -8.63
N ARG A 12 6.91 -9.94 -9.72
CA ARG A 12 5.45 -9.72 -9.68
C ARG A 12 4.67 -10.95 -9.22
N THR A 13 5.17 -12.15 -9.52
CA THR A 13 4.46 -13.41 -9.25
C THR A 13 4.72 -13.94 -7.84
N TYR A 14 5.97 -13.87 -7.36
CA TYR A 14 6.37 -14.57 -6.12
C TYR A 14 6.02 -13.86 -4.80
N HIS A 15 5.52 -12.62 -4.79
CA HIS A 15 5.20 -11.91 -3.54
C HIS A 15 3.72 -11.55 -3.39
N MET A 16 3.00 -11.42 -4.51
CA MET A 16 1.54 -11.26 -4.51
C MET A 16 0.82 -12.55 -4.12
N GLU A 17 1.32 -13.72 -4.53
CA GLU A 17 0.76 -15.00 -4.09
C GLU A 17 0.89 -15.17 -2.57
N TYR A 18 1.99 -14.78 -1.91
CA TYR A 18 2.10 -14.95 -0.45
C TYR A 18 1.11 -14.12 0.39
N LEU A 19 0.62 -12.98 -0.13
CA LEU A 19 -0.37 -12.13 0.56
C LEU A 19 -1.82 -12.44 0.16
N LEU A 20 -2.04 -13.18 -0.94
CA LEU A 20 -3.38 -13.44 -1.51
C LEU A 20 -3.67 -14.93 -1.75
N ALA A 21 -2.73 -15.84 -1.48
CA ALA A 21 -2.87 -17.27 -1.73
C ALA A 21 -3.85 -17.94 -0.78
N ASP A 22 -4.20 -17.30 0.35
CA ASP A 22 -5.13 -17.90 1.30
C ASP A 22 -6.52 -17.27 1.19
N LYS A 23 -7.42 -18.02 0.56
CA LYS A 23 -8.80 -17.60 0.22
C LYS A 23 -9.81 -17.99 1.30
N SER A 24 -9.40 -18.04 2.56
CA SER A 24 -10.29 -18.23 3.71
C SER A 24 -10.45 -16.92 4.48
N SER A 25 -11.69 -16.56 4.80
CA SER A 25 -12.10 -15.23 5.29
C SER A 25 -11.51 -14.80 6.65
N MET A 26 -10.70 -15.66 7.29
CA MET A 26 -9.98 -15.40 8.54
C MET A 26 -8.45 -15.52 8.44
N GLU A 27 -7.88 -15.90 7.29
CA GLU A 27 -6.42 -16.14 7.15
C GLU A 27 -5.65 -14.95 6.56
N ASN A 28 -6.35 -13.91 6.08
CA ASN A 28 -5.72 -12.70 5.53
C ASN A 28 -5.47 -11.59 6.56
N ILE A 29 -5.14 -11.94 7.80
CA ILE A 29 -4.74 -10.96 8.82
C ILE A 29 -3.27 -10.59 8.63
N PHE A 30 -3.03 -9.36 8.18
CA PHE A 30 -1.71 -8.77 7.99
C PHE A 30 -1.29 -7.97 9.22
N ALA A 31 -0.02 -8.07 9.62
CA ALA A 31 0.52 -7.42 10.82
C ALA A 31 -0.29 -7.70 12.09
N GLY A 32 -0.91 -8.88 12.18
CA GLY A 32 -1.72 -9.31 13.32
C GLY A 32 -3.03 -8.54 13.53
N ARG A 33 -3.38 -7.58 12.65
CA ARG A 33 -4.50 -6.64 12.88
C ARG A 33 -5.32 -6.29 11.64
N PHE A 34 -4.73 -6.25 10.47
CA PHE A 34 -5.42 -5.70 9.28
C PHE A 34 -5.88 -6.83 8.37
N ARG A 35 -7.18 -7.04 8.25
CA ARG A 35 -7.72 -7.99 7.29
C ARG A 35 -7.64 -7.41 5.89
N ILE A 36 -6.99 -8.10 4.96
CA ILE A 36 -6.95 -7.71 3.54
C ILE A 36 -8.23 -8.18 2.84
N ASP A 37 -8.98 -7.25 2.23
CA ASP A 37 -10.24 -7.56 1.56
C ASP A 37 -10.08 -7.61 0.02
N LYS A 38 -9.47 -6.58 -0.59
CA LYS A 38 -9.26 -6.53 -2.05
C LYS A 38 -8.11 -5.61 -2.48
N PRO A 39 -7.45 -5.86 -3.62
CA PRO A 39 -6.48 -4.93 -4.20
C PRO A 39 -7.17 -3.63 -4.69
N LEU A 40 -6.53 -2.47 -4.49
CA LEU A 40 -7.05 -1.15 -4.92
C LEU A 40 -6.39 -0.65 -6.22
N ASN A 41 -5.09 -0.91 -6.41
CA ASN A 41 -4.31 -0.84 -7.65
C ASN A 41 -2.82 -0.84 -7.32
N ASP A 42 -2.00 -1.40 -8.22
CA ASP A 42 -0.53 -1.36 -8.12
C ASP A 42 0.00 -0.11 -8.86
N ARG A 43 0.61 0.81 -8.13
CA ARG A 43 1.26 2.00 -8.72
C ARG A 43 2.58 2.26 -8.01
N SER A 44 3.61 2.53 -8.81
CA SER A 44 4.93 3.00 -8.37
C SER A 44 5.71 2.03 -7.46
N GLY A 45 5.69 0.73 -7.77
CA GLY A 45 6.49 -0.27 -7.05
C GLY A 45 6.00 -0.60 -5.64
N ALA A 46 4.72 -0.34 -5.37
CA ALA A 46 4.08 -0.54 -4.08
C ALA A 46 2.66 -1.08 -4.29
N SER A 47 2.34 -2.18 -3.60
CA SER A 47 1.00 -2.75 -3.64
C SER A 47 0.11 -2.05 -2.62
N ALA A 48 -1.13 -1.77 -3.02
CA ALA A 48 -2.13 -1.16 -2.16
C ALA A 48 -3.41 -1.99 -2.13
N PHE A 49 -3.90 -2.25 -0.92
CA PHE A 49 -5.10 -3.03 -0.65
C PHE A 49 -6.11 -2.20 0.14
N LEU A 50 -7.39 -2.47 -0.11
CA LEU A 50 -8.45 -2.16 0.84
C LEU A 50 -8.47 -3.29 1.87
N GLY A 51 -8.61 -2.92 3.13
CA GLY A 51 -8.80 -3.86 4.22
C GLY A 51 -9.62 -3.25 5.35
N VAL A 52 -9.73 -4.01 6.43
CA VAL A 52 -10.40 -3.61 7.66
C VAL A 52 -9.43 -3.73 8.82
N ASP A 53 -9.40 -2.70 9.65
CA ASP A 53 -8.78 -2.79 10.96
C ASP A 53 -9.69 -3.62 11.88
N ILE A 54 -9.26 -4.81 12.29
CA ILE A 54 -10.13 -5.70 13.08
C ILE A 54 -10.38 -5.19 14.51
N ASP A 55 -9.53 -4.30 15.01
CA ASP A 55 -9.70 -3.74 16.35
C ASP A 55 -10.81 -2.69 16.38
N THR A 56 -10.95 -1.90 15.31
CA THR A 56 -11.92 -0.79 15.24
C THR A 56 -13.10 -1.04 14.30
N GLY A 57 -12.96 -1.94 13.34
CA GLY A 57 -13.92 -2.19 12.27
C GLY A 57 -13.86 -1.19 11.11
N ASP A 58 -12.90 -0.27 11.10
CA ASP A 58 -12.82 0.78 10.08
C ASP A 58 -12.17 0.30 8.77
N ASP A 59 -12.67 0.84 7.65
CA ASP A 59 -12.06 0.64 6.33
C ASP A 59 -10.69 1.35 6.27
N VAL A 60 -9.65 0.61 5.89
CA VAL A 60 -8.28 1.12 5.78
C VAL A 60 -7.66 0.82 4.42
N VAL A 61 -6.67 1.64 4.03
CA VAL A 61 -5.76 1.32 2.94
C VAL A 61 -4.47 0.79 3.52
N ILE A 62 -4.11 -0.43 3.12
CA ILE A 62 -2.88 -1.12 3.47
C ILE A 62 -1.93 -0.97 2.29
N LYS A 63 -0.87 -0.17 2.44
CA LYS A 63 0.17 -0.01 1.42
C LYS A 63 1.42 -0.74 1.85
N VAL A 64 1.94 -1.63 1.00
CA VAL A 64 3.11 -2.47 1.31
C VAL A 64 4.22 -2.28 0.28
N PHE A 65 5.45 -2.41 0.76
CA PHE A 65 6.68 -2.29 -0.01
C PHE A 65 7.66 -3.39 0.41
N PRO A 66 8.30 -4.10 -0.52
CA PRO A 66 9.41 -4.97 -0.16
C PRO A 66 10.54 -4.16 0.47
N ALA A 67 10.93 -4.50 1.69
CA ALA A 67 12.00 -3.81 2.43
C ALA A 67 13.33 -3.85 1.65
N ALA A 68 13.57 -4.91 0.90
CA ALA A 68 14.72 -5.08 0.01
C ALA A 68 14.73 -4.10 -1.17
N ASN A 69 13.56 -3.60 -1.59
CA ASN A 69 13.44 -2.64 -2.68
C ASN A 69 13.53 -1.19 -2.20
N LEU A 70 13.59 -0.96 -0.89
CA LEU A 70 13.73 0.38 -0.32
C LEU A 70 15.21 0.73 -0.19
N SER A 71 15.71 1.52 -1.12
CA SER A 71 17.04 2.14 -0.98
C SER A 71 17.09 3.03 0.27
N PRO A 72 18.28 3.30 0.84
CA PRO A 72 18.42 4.19 1.99
C PRO A 72 17.75 5.56 1.77
N SER A 73 17.90 6.14 0.59
CA SER A 73 17.26 7.40 0.21
C SER A 73 15.73 7.31 0.16
N MET A 74 15.17 6.17 -0.27
CA MET A 74 13.73 5.94 -0.25
C MET A 74 13.19 5.80 1.17
N ARG A 75 13.93 5.15 2.08
CA ARG A 75 13.57 5.07 3.51
C ARG A 75 13.54 6.45 4.15
N ILE A 76 14.57 7.27 3.91
CA ILE A 76 14.63 8.65 4.43
C ILE A 76 13.46 9.48 3.90
N ARG A 77 13.16 9.39 2.60
CA ARG A 77 12.02 10.13 2.02
C ARG A 77 10.68 9.66 2.59
N MET A 78 10.51 8.36 2.77
CA MET A 78 9.32 7.79 3.37
C MET A 78 9.16 8.30 4.81
N GLU A 79 10.22 8.30 5.61
CA GLU A 79 10.22 8.86 6.98
C GLU A 79 9.81 10.35 6.99
N HIS A 80 10.40 11.14 6.09
CA HIS A 80 10.07 12.57 5.98
C HIS A 80 8.59 12.77 5.59
N GLU A 81 8.08 11.99 4.63
CA GLU A 81 6.67 12.06 4.23
C GLU A 81 5.74 11.70 5.38
N ILE A 82 6.06 10.65 6.14
CA ILE A 82 5.31 10.24 7.33
C ILE A 82 5.29 11.37 8.36
N GLN A 83 6.46 11.94 8.66
CA GLN A 83 6.60 13.02 9.63
C GLN A 83 5.81 14.27 9.21
N MET A 84 5.82 14.61 7.93
CA MET A 84 5.04 15.72 7.38
C MET A 84 3.52 15.47 7.44
N ILE A 85 3.08 14.25 7.14
CA ILE A 85 1.66 13.90 7.20
C ILE A 85 1.17 13.93 8.65
N ASN A 86 1.95 13.40 9.59
CA ASN A 86 1.57 13.38 11.00
C ASN A 86 1.61 14.76 11.67
N SER A 87 2.48 15.67 11.21
CA SER A 87 2.53 17.05 11.71
C SER A 87 1.42 17.94 11.13
N SER A 88 0.83 17.56 9.99
CA SER A 88 -0.27 18.27 9.35
C SER A 88 -1.61 17.69 9.79
N GLN A 89 -2.20 18.21 10.88
CA GLN A 89 -3.57 17.87 11.32
C GLN A 89 -4.66 18.53 10.45
N THR A 90 -4.38 18.78 9.17
CA THR A 90 -5.35 19.41 8.27
C THR A 90 -6.28 18.36 7.68
N ALA A 91 -7.59 18.63 7.66
CA ALA A 91 -8.63 17.71 7.21
C ALA A 91 -8.48 17.21 5.74
N SER A 92 -7.55 17.78 4.98
CA SER A 92 -7.32 17.49 3.56
C SER A 92 -6.34 16.35 3.29
N VAL A 93 -5.60 15.87 4.31
CA VAL A 93 -4.61 14.79 4.17
C VAL A 93 -4.98 13.64 5.10
N ALA A 94 -5.16 12.44 4.53
CA ALA A 94 -5.42 11.25 5.34
C ALA A 94 -4.19 10.94 6.22
N SER A 95 -4.40 10.90 7.53
CA SER A 95 -3.36 10.61 8.51
C SER A 95 -2.84 9.18 8.38
N ILE A 96 -1.65 8.93 8.91
CA ILE A 96 -1.09 7.59 9.02
C ILE A 96 -1.55 7.01 10.36
N LEU A 97 -2.41 6.00 10.30
CA LEU A 97 -2.92 5.32 11.50
C LEU A 97 -1.88 4.40 12.09
N HIS A 98 -1.13 3.70 11.23
CA HIS A 98 -0.15 2.72 11.66
C HIS A 98 0.95 2.51 10.62
N ARG A 99 2.10 2.05 11.08
CA ARG A 99 3.29 1.75 10.29
C ARG A 99 4.08 0.64 10.97
N GLY A 100 4.70 -0.22 10.17
CA GLY A 100 5.68 -1.16 10.66
C GLY A 100 6.45 -1.86 9.55
N GLU A 101 7.20 -2.88 9.94
CA GLU A 101 7.89 -3.81 9.05
C GLU A 101 7.58 -5.23 9.55
N GLU A 102 7.11 -6.11 8.66
CA GLU A 102 6.80 -7.51 8.97
C GLU A 102 7.16 -8.40 7.78
N LYS A 103 7.79 -9.56 8.01
CA LYS A 103 8.12 -10.55 6.96
C LYS A 103 8.85 -9.95 5.74
N GLY A 104 9.70 -8.94 5.96
CA GLY A 104 10.43 -8.25 4.90
C GLY A 104 9.60 -7.25 4.09
N LEU A 105 8.41 -6.88 4.58
CA LEU A 105 7.54 -5.85 4.02
C LEU A 105 7.46 -4.66 4.96
N VAL A 106 7.79 -3.47 4.46
CA VAL A 106 7.43 -2.22 5.11
C VAL A 106 5.99 -1.89 4.73
N TYR A 107 5.18 -1.48 5.70
CA TYR A 107 3.78 -1.16 5.46
C TYR A 107 3.34 0.16 6.10
N LEU A 108 2.33 0.76 5.48
CA LEU A 108 1.68 2.00 5.91
C LEU A 108 0.16 1.81 5.87
N ILE A 109 -0.50 2.19 6.96
CA ILE A 109 -1.95 2.11 7.14
C ILE A 109 -2.51 3.52 7.24
N ARG A 110 -3.57 3.78 6.48
CA ARG A 110 -4.30 5.06 6.47
C ARG A 110 -5.80 4.81 6.36
N PRO A 111 -6.67 5.76 6.77
CA PRO A 111 -8.10 5.62 6.56
C PRO A 111 -8.43 5.46 5.08
N PHE A 112 -9.42 4.63 4.75
CA PHE A 112 -9.95 4.59 3.41
C PHE A 112 -10.88 5.77 3.16
N ILE A 113 -10.52 6.62 2.22
CA ILE A 113 -11.36 7.74 1.79
C ILE A 113 -12.25 7.28 0.65
N LYS A 114 -13.56 7.21 0.91
CA LYS A 114 -14.56 6.86 -0.09
C LYS A 114 -14.60 7.94 -1.18
N GLY A 115 -14.52 7.54 -2.44
CA GLY A 115 -14.60 8.45 -3.58
C GLY A 115 -13.83 7.96 -4.81
N THR A 116 -13.81 8.81 -5.83
CA THR A 116 -13.09 8.54 -7.08
C THR A 116 -11.70 9.18 -7.01
N PRO A 117 -10.61 8.43 -7.26
CA PRO A 117 -9.27 8.99 -7.35
C PRO A 117 -9.21 10.14 -8.35
N LEU A 118 -8.46 11.20 -8.04
CA LEU A 118 -8.42 12.42 -8.86
C LEU A 118 -8.07 12.13 -10.32
N ASN A 119 -7.10 11.25 -10.59
CA ASN A 119 -6.73 10.87 -11.96
C ASN A 119 -7.91 10.27 -12.73
N LYS A 120 -8.73 9.43 -12.08
CA LYS A 120 -9.94 8.85 -12.68
C LYS A 120 -10.99 9.91 -12.96
N ARG A 121 -11.13 10.89 -12.07
CA ARG A 121 -12.02 12.03 -12.27
C ARG A 121 -11.55 12.94 -13.42
N LEU A 122 -10.24 13.13 -13.58
CA LEU A 122 -9.65 13.90 -14.67
C LEU A 122 -9.81 13.20 -16.02
N GLU A 123 -9.74 11.87 -16.06
CA GLU A 123 -10.01 11.06 -17.28
C GLU A 123 -11.45 11.29 -17.82
N SER A 124 -12.40 11.64 -16.97
CA SER A 124 -13.83 11.79 -17.30
C SER A 124 -14.34 13.24 -17.38
N GLY A 125 -13.47 14.25 -17.22
CA GLY A 125 -13.87 15.66 -17.21
C GLY A 125 -13.94 16.32 -18.61
N PRO A 126 -14.52 17.52 -18.76
CA PRO A 126 -14.68 18.23 -20.04
C PRO A 126 -13.37 18.82 -20.59
N TRP A 127 -12.21 18.39 -20.08
CA TRP A 127 -10.88 18.96 -20.36
C TRP A 127 -10.12 18.19 -21.46
N LYS A 128 -10.84 17.53 -22.36
CA LYS A 128 -10.27 16.90 -23.56
C LYS A 128 -10.34 17.83 -24.75
#